data_AF-A0A7C4LBH1-F1
#
_entry.id   AF-A0A7C4LBH1-F1
#
_cell.length_a   1.000
_cell.length_b   1.000
_cell.length_c   1.000
_cell.angle_alpha   90.00
_cell.angle_beta   90.00
_cell.angle_gamma   90.00
#
_symmetry.space_group_name_H-M   'P 1'
#
loop_
_entity.id
_entity.type
_entity.pdbx_description
1 polymer ?
#
loop_
_entity_poly.entity_id
_entity_poly.type
_entity_poly.pdbx_seq_one_letter_code
_entity_poly.pdbx_strand_id
1 'polypeptide(L)'
;MLTALDLLRLPYDDSLTRAGVEYAKKSLHYTYNRMHLEPGPRLRKIVAGVAVELALRRWLDANQVPYDLLGATAFTERDKYDLRLGGRRVDLKSFFITDRDDITALRHDPGWLLDAAALVPEDQFNSHKLEDGDVYVFGFLAGLEARQQADTRRVLDAGQPVELVATFVDDDWLGRAQWRSLGTLTLHNDGPLPLELEVGGQGRDREAIVEPLVVPAEARAAVAARLYALLYLRAFQPPPAGVDVRSSALHRTHSVLPSDWHNIWVYGMDVFIAGWLTKGEFRERSRRLPAGSRVKQYPRTQTVNRSLPIRDLRPITELARRIKDFASRT
;
A
#
# COMPACT_ATOMS: atom_id res chain seq x y z
N MET A 1 27.85 12.76 -3.17
CA MET A 1 27.09 12.42 -1.95
C MET A 1 25.89 13.35 -1.94
N LEU A 2 24.70 12.86 -1.61
CA LEU A 2 23.51 13.72 -1.56
C LEU A 2 23.64 14.77 -0.46
N THR A 3 23.03 15.91 -0.73
CA THR A 3 22.75 16.99 0.22
C THR A 3 21.24 17.12 0.40
N ALA A 4 20.81 17.94 1.37
CA ALA A 4 19.37 18.18 1.58
C ALA A 4 18.69 18.79 0.34
N LEU A 5 19.44 19.53 -0.49
CA LEU A 5 18.94 20.14 -1.73
C LEU A 5 18.63 19.12 -2.83
N ASP A 6 19.20 17.92 -2.74
CA ASP A 6 18.97 16.85 -3.72
C ASP A 6 17.70 16.03 -3.43
N LEU A 7 17.11 16.21 -2.25
CA LEU A 7 15.90 15.52 -1.82
C LEU A 7 14.68 16.22 -2.40
N LEU A 8 13.87 15.49 -3.19
CA LEU A 8 12.65 16.05 -3.73
C LEU A 8 11.52 15.97 -2.72
N ARG A 9 10.95 17.12 -2.35
CA ARG A 9 9.68 17.21 -1.63
C ARG A 9 8.56 17.38 -2.64
N LEU A 10 7.63 16.43 -2.68
CA LEU A 10 6.50 16.39 -3.60
C LEU A 10 5.21 16.75 -2.87
N PRO A 11 4.28 17.47 -3.52
CA PRO A 11 3.00 17.82 -2.92
C PRO A 11 2.18 16.56 -2.60
N TYR A 12 1.43 16.63 -1.51
CA TYR A 12 0.49 15.60 -1.11
C TYR A 12 -0.93 16.16 -1.13
N ASP A 13 -1.86 15.36 -1.66
CA ASP A 13 -3.28 15.64 -1.60
C ASP A 13 -4.07 14.33 -1.45
N ASP A 14 -5.33 14.44 -1.01
CA ASP A 14 -6.19 13.30 -0.69
C ASP A 14 -6.42 12.32 -1.85
N SER A 15 -6.24 12.75 -3.10
CA SER A 15 -6.38 11.83 -4.24
C SER A 15 -5.29 10.75 -4.24
N LEU A 16 -4.12 11.01 -3.63
CA LEU A 16 -3.08 10.01 -3.43
C LEU A 16 -3.54 8.92 -2.45
N THR A 17 -4.16 9.32 -1.32
CA THR A 17 -4.73 8.37 -0.35
C THR A 17 -5.87 7.57 -0.98
N ARG A 18 -6.79 8.24 -1.67
CA ARG A 18 -7.94 7.57 -2.32
C ARG A 18 -7.48 6.51 -3.32
N ALA A 19 -6.51 6.83 -4.16
CA ALA A 19 -5.93 5.85 -5.09
C ALA A 19 -5.30 4.66 -4.35
N GLY A 20 -4.57 4.93 -3.27
CA GLY A 20 -3.99 3.89 -2.42
C GLY A 20 -5.04 3.00 -1.76
N VAL A 21 -6.15 3.57 -1.26
CA VAL A 21 -7.26 2.83 -0.66
C VAL A 21 -7.91 1.90 -1.68
N GLU A 22 -8.23 2.40 -2.87
CA GLU A 22 -8.84 1.59 -3.94
C GLU A 22 -7.98 0.41 -4.35
N TYR A 23 -6.65 0.61 -4.41
CA TYR A 23 -5.71 -0.46 -4.69
C TYR A 23 -5.61 -1.45 -3.51
N ALA A 24 -5.44 -0.96 -2.27
CA ALA A 24 -5.24 -1.78 -1.09
C ALA A 24 -6.39 -2.75 -0.82
N LYS A 25 -7.64 -2.29 -1.01
CA LYS A 25 -8.85 -3.12 -0.88
C LYS A 25 -8.77 -4.41 -1.73
N LYS A 26 -8.15 -4.33 -2.91
CA LYS A 26 -8.10 -5.43 -3.89
C LYS A 26 -6.81 -6.24 -3.79
N SER A 27 -5.69 -5.61 -3.45
CA SER A 27 -4.36 -6.19 -3.57
C SER A 27 -3.81 -6.85 -2.29
N LEU A 28 -4.45 -6.68 -1.12
CA LEU A 28 -3.96 -7.24 0.14
C LEU A 28 -3.66 -8.75 0.04
N HIS A 29 -4.47 -9.48 -0.71
CA HIS A 29 -4.38 -10.94 -0.83
C HIS A 29 -3.41 -11.41 -1.92
N TYR A 30 -2.85 -10.51 -2.71
CA TYR A 30 -1.89 -10.81 -3.78
C TYR A 30 -0.50 -10.25 -3.51
N THR A 31 -0.42 -9.26 -2.63
CA THR A 31 0.86 -8.77 -2.12
C THR A 31 1.48 -9.81 -1.16
N TYR A 32 2.81 -9.87 -1.11
CA TYR A 32 3.51 -10.83 -0.25
C TYR A 32 3.68 -10.26 1.17
N ASN A 33 3.13 -10.94 2.19
CA ASN A 33 3.18 -10.49 3.59
C ASN A 33 4.48 -10.92 4.31
N ARG A 34 5.64 -10.47 3.81
CA ARG A 34 6.94 -10.82 4.41
C ARG A 34 7.14 -10.35 5.86
N MET A 35 6.39 -9.32 6.25
CA MET A 35 6.50 -8.72 7.58
C MET A 35 5.53 -9.36 8.59
N HIS A 36 4.74 -10.37 8.16
CA HIS A 36 3.72 -11.02 9.00
C HIS A 36 2.83 -10.03 9.73
N LEU A 37 2.46 -8.94 9.05
CA LEU A 37 1.62 -7.90 9.62
C LEU A 37 0.16 -8.28 9.55
N GLU A 38 -0.58 -7.88 10.58
CA GLU A 38 -2.04 -7.90 10.59
C GLU A 38 -2.63 -7.04 9.44
N PRO A 39 -3.85 -7.34 8.99
CA PRO A 39 -4.46 -6.69 7.83
C PRO A 39 -4.46 -5.15 7.86
N GLY A 40 -4.91 -4.54 8.97
CA GLY A 40 -5.02 -3.07 9.09
C GLY A 40 -3.70 -2.32 8.84
N PRO A 41 -2.63 -2.57 9.61
CA PRO A 41 -1.31 -1.97 9.36
C PRO A 41 -0.77 -2.25 7.96
N ARG A 42 -1.06 -3.43 7.41
CA ARG A 42 -0.61 -3.82 6.08
C ARG A 42 -1.32 -3.04 4.98
N LEU A 43 -2.64 -2.87 5.07
CA LEU A 43 -3.43 -2.04 4.16
C LEU A 43 -2.91 -0.60 4.17
N ARG A 44 -2.67 0.00 5.34
CA ARG A 44 -2.12 1.37 5.44
C ARG A 44 -0.74 1.50 4.80
N LYS A 45 0.12 0.48 4.93
CA LYS A 45 1.41 0.45 4.23
C LYS A 45 1.25 0.39 2.70
N ILE A 46 0.27 -0.37 2.20
CA ILE A 46 -0.04 -0.40 0.76
C ILE A 46 -0.53 0.98 0.31
N VAL A 47 -1.47 1.58 1.04
CA VAL A 47 -1.98 2.95 0.76
C VAL A 47 -0.82 3.95 0.69
N ALA A 48 0.07 3.95 1.69
CA ALA A 48 1.24 4.80 1.72
C ALA A 48 2.19 4.56 0.54
N GLY A 49 2.44 3.29 0.19
CA GLY A 49 3.28 2.92 -0.94
C GLY A 49 2.77 3.47 -2.28
N VAL A 50 1.48 3.25 -2.56
CA VAL A 50 0.81 3.75 -3.78
C VAL A 50 0.80 5.27 -3.81
N ALA A 51 0.58 5.94 -2.68
CA ALA A 51 0.61 7.39 -2.62
C ALA A 51 1.98 7.97 -3.03
N VAL A 52 3.08 7.35 -2.59
CA VAL A 52 4.45 7.74 -2.99
C VAL A 52 4.70 7.48 -4.47
N GLU A 53 4.27 6.32 -4.99
CA GLU A 53 4.41 5.99 -6.41
C GLU A 53 3.67 6.99 -7.30
N LEU A 54 2.41 7.30 -6.97
CA LEU A 54 1.59 8.23 -7.74
C LEU A 54 2.14 9.66 -7.66
N ALA A 55 2.66 10.09 -6.51
CA ALA A 55 3.35 11.37 -6.38
C ALA A 55 4.60 11.42 -7.28
N LEU A 56 5.41 10.36 -7.30
CA LEU A 56 6.57 10.26 -8.20
C LEU A 56 6.14 10.34 -9.66
N ARG A 57 5.09 9.62 -10.06
CA ARG A 57 4.56 9.65 -11.43
C ARG A 57 4.10 11.04 -11.85
N ARG A 58 3.35 11.74 -10.99
CA ARG A 58 2.96 13.14 -11.23
C ARG A 58 4.16 14.05 -11.41
N TRP A 59 5.22 13.84 -10.61
CA TRP A 59 6.45 14.59 -10.77
C TRP A 59 7.15 14.27 -12.09
N LEU A 60 7.20 13.00 -12.51
CA LEU A 60 7.75 12.59 -13.81
C LEU A 60 6.96 13.22 -14.96
N ASP A 61 5.62 13.20 -14.91
CA ASP A 61 4.73 13.83 -15.89
C ASP A 61 4.98 15.34 -15.97
N ALA A 62 4.97 16.03 -14.83
CA ALA A 62 5.18 17.48 -14.76
C ALA A 62 6.58 17.90 -15.25
N ASN A 63 7.56 17.00 -15.12
CA ASN A 63 8.91 17.22 -15.62
C ASN A 63 9.15 16.61 -16.99
N GLN A 64 8.13 16.06 -17.69
CA GLN A 64 8.29 15.45 -19.01
C GLN A 64 9.40 14.37 -19.05
N VAL A 65 9.50 13.56 -17.99
CA VAL A 65 10.40 12.41 -17.95
C VAL A 65 9.64 11.21 -18.51
N PRO A 66 10.05 10.60 -19.63
CA PRO A 66 9.32 9.48 -20.20
C PRO A 66 9.44 8.23 -19.32
N TYR A 67 8.31 7.59 -19.08
CA TYR A 67 8.20 6.32 -18.37
C TYR A 67 7.07 5.49 -18.96
N ASP A 68 7.10 4.18 -18.72
CA ASP A 68 5.98 3.30 -19.04
C ASP A 68 5.61 2.42 -17.85
N LEU A 69 4.37 1.92 -17.89
CA LEU A 69 3.78 1.04 -16.89
C LEU A 69 3.61 -0.39 -17.44
N LEU A 70 4.32 -0.77 -18.50
CA LEU A 70 4.08 -2.01 -19.25
C LEU A 70 4.39 -3.29 -18.46
N GLY A 71 4.98 -3.17 -17.27
CA GLY A 71 5.13 -4.27 -16.30
C GLY A 71 4.40 -4.09 -14.98
N ALA A 72 3.62 -3.02 -14.81
CA ALA A 72 2.63 -2.92 -13.75
C ALA A 72 1.51 -3.92 -14.11
N THR A 73 1.43 -5.01 -13.37
CA THR A 73 0.47 -6.09 -13.67
C THR A 73 -0.88 -5.80 -13.01
N ALA A 74 -1.93 -6.54 -13.40
CA ALA A 74 -3.20 -6.47 -12.69
C ALA A 74 -3.00 -6.78 -11.19
N PHE A 75 -3.84 -6.24 -10.30
CA PHE A 75 -3.70 -6.44 -8.84
C PHE A 75 -3.72 -7.91 -8.39
N THR A 76 -4.21 -8.81 -9.26
CA THR A 76 -4.26 -10.27 -9.07
C THR A 76 -2.95 -10.97 -9.43
N GLU A 77 -2.06 -10.28 -10.12
CA GLU A 77 -0.77 -10.78 -10.57
C GLU A 77 0.34 -10.21 -9.68
N ARG A 78 1.46 -10.93 -9.62
CA ARG A 78 2.62 -10.49 -8.87
C ARG A 78 3.38 -9.45 -9.69
N ASP A 79 3.44 -8.21 -9.20
CA ASP A 79 4.14 -7.11 -9.89
C ASP A 79 5.55 -7.52 -10.33
N LYS A 80 5.85 -7.28 -11.60
CA LYS A 80 7.17 -7.52 -12.18
C LYS A 80 8.10 -6.35 -11.82
N TYR A 81 7.59 -5.12 -11.85
CA TYR A 81 8.24 -3.87 -11.44
C TYR A 81 7.19 -2.74 -11.36
N ASP A 82 7.49 -1.64 -10.67
CA ASP A 82 6.52 -0.56 -10.45
C ASP A 82 6.42 0.38 -11.65
N LEU A 83 7.55 0.67 -12.28
CA LEU A 83 7.64 1.54 -13.46
C LEU A 83 8.89 1.24 -14.29
N ARG A 84 8.89 1.65 -15.57
CA ARG A 84 10.06 1.55 -16.45
C ARG A 84 10.55 2.93 -16.84
N LEU A 85 11.84 3.18 -16.65
CA LEU A 85 12.50 4.46 -16.95
C LEU A 85 13.69 4.25 -17.88
N GLY A 86 13.66 4.87 -19.06
CA GLY A 86 14.75 4.77 -20.04
C GLY A 86 15.11 3.32 -20.39
N GLY A 87 14.09 2.46 -20.52
CA GLY A 87 14.27 1.04 -20.81
C GLY A 87 14.62 0.14 -19.62
N ARG A 88 14.87 0.70 -18.43
CA ARG A 88 15.22 -0.05 -17.20
C ARG A 88 14.02 -0.22 -16.28
N ARG A 89 13.89 -1.37 -15.62
CA ARG A 89 12.87 -1.60 -14.59
C ARG A 89 13.24 -0.81 -13.34
N VAL A 90 12.22 -0.31 -12.66
CA VAL A 90 12.36 0.43 -11.41
C VAL A 90 11.52 -0.25 -10.34
N ASP A 91 12.14 -0.44 -9.18
CA ASP A 91 11.49 -0.93 -7.96
C ASP A 91 11.58 0.18 -6.90
N LEU A 92 10.43 0.76 -6.58
CA LEU A 92 10.25 1.86 -5.65
C LEU A 92 10.09 1.29 -4.23
N LYS A 93 11.05 1.64 -3.37
CA LYS A 93 11.01 1.33 -1.94
C LYS A 93 10.45 2.51 -1.18
N SER A 94 9.17 2.41 -0.82
CA SER A 94 8.46 3.42 -0.05
C SER A 94 8.48 3.11 1.45
N PHE A 95 8.72 4.14 2.27
CA PHE A 95 8.68 4.07 3.74
C PHE A 95 7.64 5.04 4.30
N PHE A 96 6.93 4.63 5.34
CA PHE A 96 5.90 5.47 5.98
C PHE A 96 6.39 5.94 7.36
N ILE A 97 6.68 7.23 7.48
CA ILE A 97 7.09 7.90 8.71
C ILE A 97 5.83 8.37 9.45
N THR A 98 5.62 7.82 10.64
CA THR A 98 4.38 8.00 11.41
C THR A 98 4.59 8.61 12.79
N ASP A 99 5.84 8.65 13.27
CA ASP A 99 6.18 9.29 14.53
C ASP A 99 6.11 10.81 14.38
N ARG A 100 5.47 11.49 15.32
CA ARG A 100 5.19 12.93 15.24
C ARG A 100 6.46 13.78 15.33
N ASP A 101 7.44 13.35 16.11
CA ASP A 101 8.68 14.09 16.29
C ASP A 101 9.55 13.91 15.04
N ASP A 102 9.61 12.69 14.50
CA ASP A 102 10.29 12.42 13.22
C ASP A 102 9.65 13.17 12.05
N ILE A 103 8.31 13.19 11.97
CA ILE A 103 7.58 13.99 10.97
C ILE A 103 7.93 15.47 11.10
N THR A 104 7.90 16.00 12.32
CA THR A 104 8.20 17.42 12.56
C THR A 104 9.62 17.76 12.16
N ALA A 105 10.60 16.94 12.57
CA ALA A 105 11.99 17.09 12.22
C ALA A 105 12.20 17.03 10.69
N LEU A 106 11.60 16.04 10.02
CA LEU A 106 11.68 15.86 8.58
C LEU A 106 11.08 17.04 7.80
N ARG A 107 9.94 17.56 8.24
CA ARG A 107 9.26 18.68 7.57
C ARG A 107 10.00 20.01 7.73
N HIS A 108 10.71 20.17 8.86
CA HIS A 108 11.56 21.32 9.12
C HIS A 108 12.87 21.26 8.34
N ASP A 109 13.54 20.11 8.37
CA ASP A 109 14.79 19.86 7.64
C ASP A 109 14.75 18.50 6.92
N PRO A 110 14.53 18.49 5.58
CA PRO A 110 14.60 17.28 4.77
C PRO A 110 15.95 16.53 4.89
N GLY A 111 17.03 17.24 5.23
CA GLY A 111 18.34 16.67 5.51
C GLY A 111 18.32 15.57 6.57
N TRP A 112 17.27 15.53 7.41
CA TRP A 112 16.99 14.41 8.31
C TRP A 112 17.05 13.04 7.61
N LEU A 113 16.59 12.94 6.35
CA LEU A 113 16.61 11.69 5.57
C LEU A 113 18.02 11.21 5.23
N LEU A 114 19.04 12.07 5.19
CA LEU A 114 20.40 11.71 4.78
C LEU A 114 21.03 10.64 5.69
N ASP A 115 20.54 10.53 6.93
CA ASP A 115 20.93 9.52 7.92
C ASP A 115 19.98 8.32 7.96
N ALA A 116 18.85 8.37 7.25
CA ALA A 116 17.98 7.22 7.11
C ALA A 116 18.66 6.14 6.25
N ALA A 117 18.11 4.94 6.30
CA ALA A 117 18.62 3.80 5.55
C ALA A 117 17.83 3.59 4.25
N ALA A 118 18.50 3.49 3.12
CA ALA A 118 17.93 2.82 1.95
C ALA A 118 17.87 1.32 2.27
N LEU A 119 16.68 0.71 2.25
CA LEU A 119 16.47 -0.68 2.65
C LEU A 119 15.81 -1.49 1.54
N VAL A 120 16.42 -2.63 1.22
CA VAL A 120 15.85 -3.64 0.31
C VAL A 120 15.83 -4.98 1.05
N PRO A 121 14.66 -5.62 1.25
CA PRO A 121 14.60 -6.95 1.86
C PRO A 121 15.50 -7.96 1.14
N GLU A 122 16.22 -8.79 1.89
CA GLU A 122 17.23 -9.70 1.33
C GLU A 122 16.62 -10.72 0.35
N ASP A 123 15.39 -11.17 0.61
CA ASP A 123 14.60 -12.05 -0.28
C ASP A 123 14.29 -11.37 -1.63
N GLN A 124 13.96 -10.07 -1.62
CA GLN A 124 13.72 -9.31 -2.85
C GLN A 124 15.02 -9.03 -3.59
N PHE A 125 16.05 -8.65 -2.86
CA PHE A 125 17.35 -8.33 -3.43
C PHE A 125 17.93 -9.51 -4.20
N ASN A 126 17.82 -10.72 -3.63
CA ASN A 126 18.28 -11.97 -4.24
C ASN A 126 17.34 -12.52 -5.32
N SER A 127 16.16 -11.94 -5.52
CA SER A 127 15.25 -12.38 -6.57
C SER A 127 15.74 -12.00 -7.96
N HIS A 128 15.41 -12.82 -8.97
CA HIS A 128 15.70 -12.57 -10.39
C HIS A 128 14.76 -11.54 -11.05
N LYS A 129 13.96 -10.81 -10.27
CA LYS A 129 13.01 -9.82 -10.80
C LYS A 129 13.67 -8.63 -11.48
N LEU A 130 14.84 -8.25 -10.97
CA LEU A 130 15.65 -7.13 -11.44
C LEU A 130 17.04 -7.62 -11.82
N GLU A 131 17.54 -7.11 -12.93
CA GLU A 131 18.94 -7.23 -13.37
C GLU A 131 19.80 -6.13 -12.74
N ASP A 132 21.11 -6.24 -12.90
CA ASP A 132 22.07 -5.32 -12.28
C ASP A 132 21.95 -3.89 -12.79
N GLY A 133 21.50 -3.74 -14.04
CA GLY A 133 21.22 -2.44 -14.66
C GLY A 133 19.90 -1.81 -14.21
N ASP A 134 18.99 -2.56 -13.61
CA ASP A 134 17.72 -2.03 -13.11
C ASP A 134 17.91 -1.18 -11.85
N VAL A 135 16.91 -0.38 -11.51
CA VAL A 135 17.06 0.72 -10.56
C VAL A 135 16.18 0.52 -9.33
N TYR A 136 16.75 0.81 -8.16
CA TYR A 136 15.97 1.09 -6.96
C TYR A 136 15.78 2.59 -6.80
N VAL A 137 14.56 3.02 -6.53
CA VAL A 137 14.23 4.38 -6.08
C VAL A 137 13.73 4.30 -4.64
N PHE A 138 14.11 5.26 -3.80
CA PHE A 138 13.72 5.28 -2.39
C PHE A 138 12.83 6.50 -2.11
N GLY A 139 11.62 6.24 -1.62
CA GLY A 139 10.62 7.26 -1.32
C GLY A 139 10.11 7.16 0.11
N PHE A 140 9.63 8.28 0.65
CA PHE A 140 9.15 8.40 2.02
C PHE A 140 7.84 9.17 2.03
N LEU A 141 6.86 8.69 2.77
CA LEU A 141 5.64 9.42 3.11
C LEU A 141 5.72 9.83 4.56
N ALA A 142 5.64 11.13 4.85
CA ALA A 142 5.35 11.63 6.19
C ALA A 142 3.83 11.74 6.35
N GLY A 143 3.26 11.12 7.37
CA GLY A 143 1.82 11.18 7.59
C GLY A 143 1.36 10.51 8.87
N LEU A 144 0.12 10.78 9.25
CA LEU A 144 -0.52 10.21 10.42
C LEU A 144 -1.48 9.08 10.03
N GLU A 145 -1.82 8.27 11.01
CA GLU A 145 -2.82 7.21 10.89
C GLU A 145 -3.64 7.09 12.19
N ALA A 146 -4.94 6.86 12.03
CA ALA A 146 -5.84 6.56 13.14
C ALA A 146 -5.91 5.04 13.32
N ARG A 147 -5.04 4.50 14.19
CA ARG A 147 -4.86 3.04 14.31
C ARG A 147 -5.94 2.38 15.14
N GLN A 148 -6.37 3.03 16.21
CA GLN A 148 -7.32 2.48 17.19
C GLN A 148 -8.72 3.01 16.93
N GLN A 149 -9.75 2.28 17.35
CA GLN A 149 -11.14 2.73 17.22
C GLN A 149 -11.39 4.10 17.86
N ALA A 150 -10.77 4.37 19.02
CA ALA A 150 -10.89 5.66 19.69
C ALA A 150 -10.35 6.81 18.83
N ASP A 151 -9.20 6.61 18.18
CA ASP A 151 -8.63 7.61 17.26
C ASP A 151 -9.51 7.77 16.02
N THR A 152 -9.98 6.66 15.45
CA THR A 152 -10.89 6.69 14.29
C THR A 152 -12.17 7.46 14.60
N ARG A 153 -12.76 7.30 15.79
CA ARG A 153 -13.92 8.07 16.23
C ARG A 153 -13.61 9.56 16.33
N ARG A 154 -12.49 9.94 16.96
CA ARG A 154 -12.08 11.36 17.04
C ARG A 154 -11.92 11.99 15.65
N VAL A 155 -11.40 11.23 14.70
CA VAL A 155 -11.19 11.72 13.34
C VAL A 155 -12.52 11.84 12.59
N LEU A 156 -13.44 10.88 12.76
CA LEU A 156 -14.82 10.99 12.30
C LEU A 156 -15.54 12.21 12.88
N ASP A 157 -15.46 12.42 14.19
CA ASP A 157 -16.08 13.55 14.90
C ASP A 157 -15.51 14.90 14.42
N ALA A 158 -14.25 14.91 13.99
CA ALA A 158 -13.58 16.06 13.39
C ALA A 158 -13.95 16.29 11.90
N GLY A 159 -14.86 15.49 11.33
CA GLY A 159 -15.29 15.59 9.93
C GLY A 159 -14.20 15.21 8.92
N GLN A 160 -13.17 14.50 9.36
CA GLN A 160 -12.07 14.06 8.51
C GLN A 160 -12.42 12.71 7.85
N PRO A 161 -11.87 12.44 6.65
CA PRO A 161 -12.15 11.20 5.93
C PRO A 161 -11.65 9.97 6.68
N VAL A 162 -12.43 8.89 6.65
CA VAL A 162 -12.04 7.56 7.13
C VAL A 162 -12.42 6.52 6.09
N GLU A 163 -11.70 5.41 6.07
CA GLU A 163 -11.98 4.28 5.20
C GLU A 163 -11.96 2.98 6.00
N LEU A 164 -13.13 2.50 6.39
CA LEU A 164 -13.29 1.36 7.29
C LEU A 164 -13.42 0.08 6.49
N VAL A 165 -12.40 -0.77 6.57
CA VAL A 165 -12.32 -2.00 5.78
C VAL A 165 -12.10 -3.19 6.71
N ALA A 166 -12.93 -4.21 6.54
CA ALA A 166 -12.74 -5.54 7.08
C ALA A 166 -12.32 -6.49 5.94
N THR A 167 -11.40 -7.42 6.22
CA THR A 167 -10.83 -8.30 5.18
C THR A 167 -10.90 -9.76 5.57
N PHE A 168 -11.05 -10.63 4.58
CA PHE A 168 -11.10 -12.08 4.77
C PHE A 168 -9.72 -12.68 4.57
N VAL A 169 -9.25 -13.53 5.49
CA VAL A 169 -7.91 -14.15 5.42
C VAL A 169 -7.96 -15.65 5.18
N ASP A 170 -9.14 -16.26 5.28
CA ASP A 170 -9.37 -17.70 5.09
C ASP A 170 -9.38 -18.05 3.59
N ASP A 171 -8.59 -19.05 3.21
CA ASP A 171 -8.36 -19.47 1.83
C ASP A 171 -9.65 -19.94 1.10
N ASP A 172 -10.66 -20.41 1.83
CA ASP A 172 -11.97 -20.78 1.26
C ASP A 172 -12.70 -19.54 0.73
N TRP A 173 -12.71 -18.45 1.51
CA TRP A 173 -13.37 -17.20 1.15
C TRP A 173 -12.61 -16.47 0.04
N LEU A 174 -11.29 -16.66 -0.04
CA LEU A 174 -10.44 -16.08 -1.06
C LEU A 174 -10.36 -16.92 -2.35
N GLY A 175 -11.05 -18.06 -2.41
CA GLY A 175 -11.04 -18.96 -3.57
C GLY A 175 -9.65 -19.57 -3.85
N ARG A 176 -8.75 -19.57 -2.87
CA ARG A 176 -7.38 -20.10 -3.00
C ARG A 176 -7.33 -21.61 -2.82
N ALA A 177 -8.17 -22.16 -1.96
CA ALA A 177 -8.31 -23.60 -1.82
C ALA A 177 -8.94 -24.21 -3.09
N GLN A 178 -10.05 -23.62 -3.55
CA GLN A 178 -10.74 -24.01 -4.77
C GLN A 178 -11.37 -22.78 -5.43
N TRP A 179 -11.07 -22.55 -6.71
CA TRP A 179 -11.69 -21.46 -7.47
C TRP A 179 -13.10 -21.86 -7.94
N ARG A 180 -14.09 -21.57 -7.09
CA ARG A 180 -15.51 -21.86 -7.33
C ARG A 180 -16.38 -20.75 -6.77
N SER A 181 -17.62 -20.65 -7.25
CA SER A 181 -18.57 -19.70 -6.71
C SER A 181 -18.82 -19.96 -5.23
N LEU A 182 -18.88 -18.88 -4.43
CA LEU A 182 -19.25 -18.89 -3.02
C LEU A 182 -20.76 -19.10 -2.80
N GLY A 183 -21.53 -19.36 -3.87
CA GLY A 183 -22.98 -19.46 -3.82
C GLY A 183 -23.62 -18.10 -3.51
N THR A 184 -24.82 -18.14 -2.95
CA THR A 184 -25.47 -16.92 -2.44
C THR A 184 -24.74 -16.49 -1.17
N LEU A 185 -24.31 -15.23 -1.15
CA LEU A 185 -23.81 -14.58 0.05
C LEU A 185 -24.95 -13.80 0.70
N THR A 186 -25.08 -13.92 2.02
CA THR A 186 -26.07 -13.19 2.80
C THR A 186 -25.38 -12.54 3.99
N LEU A 187 -25.55 -11.23 4.13
CA LEU A 187 -25.04 -10.46 5.25
C LEU A 187 -26.16 -10.22 6.25
N HIS A 188 -25.88 -10.44 7.53
CA HIS A 188 -26.76 -10.12 8.65
C HIS A 188 -26.12 -9.02 9.49
N ASN A 189 -26.89 -8.00 9.82
CA ASN A 189 -26.47 -6.91 10.68
C ASN A 189 -27.12 -7.08 12.05
N ASP A 190 -26.31 -7.35 13.07
CA ASP A 190 -26.80 -7.50 14.45
C ASP A 190 -27.11 -6.14 15.11
N GLY A 191 -26.92 -5.04 14.39
CA GLY A 191 -27.07 -3.68 14.87
C GLY A 191 -28.51 -3.16 14.77
N PRO A 192 -28.85 -2.14 15.59
CA PRO A 192 -30.20 -1.57 15.65
C PRO A 192 -30.49 -0.58 14.50
N LEU A 193 -29.50 -0.26 13.67
CA LEU A 193 -29.61 0.67 12.55
C LEU A 193 -29.20 0.00 11.25
N PRO A 194 -29.83 0.36 10.10
CA PRO A 194 -29.37 -0.10 8.80
C PRO A 194 -27.89 0.24 8.57
N LEU A 195 -27.19 -0.67 7.90
CA LEU A 195 -25.77 -0.51 7.60
C LEU A 195 -25.57 -0.44 6.09
N GLU A 196 -24.96 0.65 5.64
CA GLU A 196 -24.49 0.80 4.27
C GLU A 196 -23.10 0.19 4.13
N LEU A 197 -22.98 -0.75 3.22
CA LEU A 197 -21.77 -1.50 2.95
C LEU A 197 -21.40 -1.45 1.47
N GLU A 198 -20.12 -1.60 1.20
CA GLU A 198 -19.57 -1.96 -0.09
C GLU A 198 -18.95 -3.36 0.03
N VAL A 199 -19.42 -4.30 -0.78
CA VAL A 199 -18.94 -5.68 -0.82
C VAL A 199 -17.97 -5.82 -1.99
N GLY A 200 -16.73 -6.18 -1.69
CA GLY A 200 -15.68 -6.30 -2.68
C GLY A 200 -15.17 -7.73 -2.85
N GLY A 201 -15.18 -8.21 -4.09
CA GLY A 201 -14.82 -9.59 -4.39
C GLY A 201 -14.28 -9.77 -5.81
N GLN A 202 -14.30 -11.02 -6.25
CA GLN A 202 -13.99 -11.38 -7.63
C GLN A 202 -15.04 -12.30 -8.22
N GLY A 203 -15.28 -12.16 -9.51
CA GLY A 203 -16.16 -13.03 -10.28
C GLY A 203 -15.45 -14.25 -10.84
N ARG A 204 -16.08 -14.91 -11.82
CA ARG A 204 -15.63 -16.21 -12.34
C ARG A 204 -14.25 -16.13 -13.00
N ASP A 205 -13.97 -15.02 -13.67
CA ASP A 205 -12.78 -14.80 -14.49
C ASP A 205 -11.71 -13.98 -13.74
N ARG A 206 -11.83 -13.91 -12.40
CA ARG A 206 -10.95 -13.15 -11.48
C ARG A 206 -11.03 -11.63 -11.65
N GLU A 207 -12.01 -11.15 -12.40
CA GLU A 207 -12.35 -9.74 -12.51
C GLU A 207 -12.80 -9.19 -11.14
N ALA A 208 -12.40 -7.95 -10.83
CA ALA A 208 -12.84 -7.29 -9.61
C ALA A 208 -14.34 -6.94 -9.70
N ILE A 209 -15.09 -7.32 -8.68
CA ILE A 209 -16.50 -6.97 -8.53
C ILE A 209 -16.66 -6.15 -7.25
N VAL A 210 -17.43 -5.07 -7.34
CA VAL A 210 -17.79 -4.20 -6.22
C VAL A 210 -19.29 -3.96 -6.27
N GLU A 211 -19.97 -4.21 -5.16
CA GLU A 211 -21.43 -4.05 -5.05
C GLU A 211 -21.77 -3.23 -3.79
N PRO A 212 -22.54 -2.13 -3.92
CA PRO A 212 -23.13 -1.48 -2.76
C PRO A 212 -24.28 -2.33 -2.21
N LEU A 213 -24.36 -2.46 -0.89
CA LEU A 213 -25.38 -3.24 -0.20
C LEU A 213 -25.88 -2.47 1.03
N VAL A 214 -27.19 -2.37 1.17
CA VAL A 214 -27.82 -1.88 2.41
C VAL A 214 -28.34 -3.08 3.18
N VAL A 215 -27.81 -3.30 4.38
CA VAL A 215 -28.26 -4.38 5.28
C VAL A 215 -29.17 -3.76 6.34
N PRO A 216 -30.49 -4.07 6.36
CA PRO A 216 -31.39 -3.49 7.34
C PRO A 216 -31.01 -3.90 8.77
N ALA A 217 -31.48 -3.13 9.75
CA ALA A 217 -31.30 -3.45 11.16
C ALA A 217 -31.86 -4.83 11.49
N GLU A 218 -31.10 -5.65 12.22
CA GLU A 218 -31.51 -6.98 12.71
C GLU A 218 -32.06 -7.91 11.60
N ALA A 219 -31.59 -7.70 10.36
CA ALA A 219 -32.10 -8.40 9.18
C ALA A 219 -30.98 -8.79 8.22
N ARG A 220 -31.39 -9.54 7.20
CA ARG A 220 -30.49 -10.10 6.18
C ARG A 220 -30.67 -9.42 4.84
N ALA A 221 -29.56 -9.18 4.16
CA ALA A 221 -29.55 -8.79 2.74
C ALA A 221 -28.65 -9.74 1.95
N ALA A 222 -29.08 -10.08 0.74
CA ALA A 222 -28.30 -10.93 -0.16
C ALA A 222 -27.45 -10.07 -1.09
N VAL A 223 -26.21 -10.51 -1.32
CA VAL A 223 -25.35 -9.96 -2.37
C VAL A 223 -25.88 -10.46 -3.71
N ALA A 224 -26.18 -9.54 -4.63
CA ALA A 224 -26.71 -9.88 -5.94
C ALA A 224 -25.65 -10.49 -6.85
N ALA A 225 -24.40 -10.01 -6.76
CA ALA A 225 -23.29 -10.49 -7.54
C ALA A 225 -22.87 -11.89 -7.13
N ARG A 226 -22.53 -12.69 -8.15
CA ARG A 226 -21.98 -14.04 -7.94
C ARG A 226 -20.48 -13.98 -7.75
N LEU A 227 -20.04 -14.05 -6.50
CA LEU A 227 -18.62 -14.01 -6.15
C LEU A 227 -17.99 -15.41 -6.14
N TYR A 228 -16.72 -15.49 -6.54
CA TYR A 228 -15.81 -16.63 -6.43
C TYR A 228 -14.73 -16.40 -5.36
N ALA A 229 -14.48 -15.14 -5.01
CA ALA A 229 -13.73 -14.74 -3.84
C ALA A 229 -14.37 -13.50 -3.20
N LEU A 230 -14.37 -13.44 -1.87
CA LEU A 230 -14.76 -12.27 -1.09
C LEU A 230 -13.50 -11.68 -0.47
N LEU A 231 -13.11 -10.49 -0.92
CA LEU A 231 -11.84 -9.86 -0.56
C LEU A 231 -11.99 -8.97 0.68
N TYR A 232 -13.05 -8.16 0.71
CA TYR A 232 -13.30 -7.18 1.77
C TYR A 232 -14.77 -6.80 1.90
N LEU A 233 -15.10 -6.23 3.06
CA LEU A 233 -16.26 -5.36 3.28
C LEU A 233 -15.76 -3.96 3.63
N ARG A 234 -16.42 -2.93 3.10
CA ARG A 234 -16.20 -1.54 3.49
C ARG A 234 -17.47 -0.97 4.09
N ALA A 235 -17.34 -0.23 5.19
CA ALA A 235 -18.44 0.46 5.83
C ALA A 235 -18.23 1.97 5.76
N PHE A 236 -19.31 2.72 5.51
CA PHE A 236 -19.27 4.19 5.46
C PHE A 236 -19.27 4.83 6.85
N GLN A 237 -19.70 4.08 7.86
CA GLN A 237 -19.65 4.44 9.27
C GLN A 237 -19.23 3.22 10.11
N PRO A 238 -18.63 3.42 11.31
CA PRO A 238 -18.28 2.31 12.19
C PRO A 238 -19.52 1.48 12.55
N PRO A 239 -19.54 0.17 12.23
CA PRO A 239 -20.68 -0.66 12.58
C PRO A 239 -20.83 -0.73 14.11
N PRO A 240 -22.05 -0.51 14.65
CA PRO A 240 -22.28 -0.55 16.10
C PRO A 240 -22.25 -1.98 16.66
N ALA A 241 -22.41 -2.99 15.80
CA ALA A 241 -22.46 -4.40 16.14
C ALA A 241 -21.72 -5.25 15.08
N GLY A 242 -21.72 -6.57 15.28
CA GLY A 242 -21.14 -7.51 14.32
C GLY A 242 -21.92 -7.58 13.01
N VAL A 243 -21.22 -7.98 11.95
CA VAL A 243 -21.79 -8.31 10.65
C VAL A 243 -21.45 -9.76 10.32
N ASP A 244 -22.46 -10.60 10.18
CA ASP A 244 -22.29 -12.00 9.83
C ASP A 244 -22.43 -12.20 8.32
N VAL A 245 -21.41 -12.80 7.70
CA VAL A 245 -21.43 -13.17 6.27
C VAL A 245 -21.61 -14.67 6.14
N ARG A 246 -22.72 -15.11 5.56
CA ARG A 246 -23.00 -16.52 5.28
C ARG A 246 -22.81 -16.85 3.81
N SER A 247 -22.10 -17.94 3.53
CA SER A 247 -21.99 -18.53 2.20
C SER A 247 -22.81 -19.81 2.11
N SER A 248 -23.68 -19.90 1.10
CA SER A 248 -24.48 -21.10 0.85
C SER A 248 -23.63 -22.27 0.32
N ALA A 249 -22.56 -21.99 -0.44
CA ALA A 249 -21.69 -23.03 -1.00
C ALA A 249 -20.67 -23.57 0.00
N LEU A 250 -20.18 -22.72 0.91
CA LEU A 250 -19.26 -23.14 1.97
C LEU A 250 -20.00 -23.75 3.17
N HIS A 251 -21.30 -23.51 3.30
CA HIS A 251 -22.10 -23.85 4.50
C HIS A 251 -21.50 -23.27 5.80
N ARG A 252 -20.87 -22.10 5.70
CA ARG A 252 -20.17 -21.42 6.80
C ARG A 252 -20.66 -19.99 6.96
N THR A 253 -20.60 -19.50 8.19
CA THR A 253 -20.75 -18.08 8.53
C THR A 253 -19.39 -17.55 9.01
N HIS A 254 -19.03 -16.35 8.57
CA HIS A 254 -17.89 -15.60 9.05
C HIS A 254 -18.40 -14.33 9.73
N SER A 255 -18.07 -14.15 11.01
CA SER A 255 -18.46 -12.99 11.80
C SER A 255 -17.38 -11.92 11.73
N VAL A 256 -17.77 -10.72 11.30
CA VAL A 256 -16.92 -9.52 11.30
C VAL A 256 -17.32 -8.66 12.50
N LEU A 257 -16.47 -8.63 13.51
CA LEU A 257 -16.69 -7.87 14.74
C LEU A 257 -16.34 -6.39 14.54
N PRO A 258 -16.85 -5.46 15.37
CA PRO A 258 -16.47 -4.05 15.34
C PRO A 258 -14.93 -3.81 15.36
N SER A 259 -14.17 -4.69 16.02
CA SER A 259 -12.70 -4.64 16.08
C SER A 259 -12.00 -4.94 14.76
N ASP A 260 -12.67 -5.63 13.85
CA ASP A 260 -12.10 -6.12 12.59
C ASP A 260 -12.17 -5.06 11.49
N TRP A 261 -12.90 -3.97 11.74
CA TRP A 261 -12.96 -2.80 10.86
C TRP A 261 -11.76 -1.90 11.11
N HIS A 262 -10.89 -1.82 10.11
CA HIS A 262 -9.69 -1.00 10.20
C HIS A 262 -9.88 0.28 9.40
N ASN A 263 -9.62 1.44 10.01
CA ASN A 263 -9.42 2.66 9.25
C ASN A 263 -8.11 2.54 8.48
N ILE A 264 -8.18 2.54 7.15
CA ILE A 264 -7.02 2.45 6.27
C ILE A 264 -6.65 3.78 5.63
N TRP A 265 -7.36 4.86 5.97
CA TRP A 265 -7.01 6.19 5.51
C TRP A 265 -5.65 6.62 6.09
N VAL A 266 -4.79 7.13 5.21
CA VAL A 266 -3.50 7.74 5.56
C VAL A 266 -3.64 9.24 5.42
N TYR A 267 -3.40 9.97 6.51
CA TYR A 267 -3.39 11.43 6.54
C TYR A 267 -1.97 11.90 6.21
N GLY A 268 -1.58 11.72 4.96
CA GLY A 268 -0.27 12.15 4.49
C GLY A 268 -0.12 13.67 4.50
N MET A 269 1.11 14.10 4.63
CA MET A 269 1.48 15.51 4.71
C MET A 269 2.45 15.87 3.60
N ASP A 270 3.49 15.06 3.42
CA ASP A 270 4.58 15.32 2.47
C ASP A 270 5.13 14.01 1.93
N VAL A 271 5.40 13.96 0.64
CA VAL A 271 6.15 12.86 0.00
C VAL A 271 7.56 13.33 -0.28
N PHE A 272 8.54 12.48 0.00
CA PHE A 272 9.94 12.73 -0.32
C PHE A 272 10.49 11.64 -1.22
N ILE A 273 11.17 12.01 -2.30
CA ILE A 273 11.98 11.09 -3.11
C ILE A 273 13.44 11.37 -2.80
N ALA A 274 14.07 10.39 -2.16
CA ALA A 274 15.39 10.55 -1.58
C ALA A 274 16.52 10.31 -2.58
N GLY A 275 16.31 9.41 -3.55
CA GLY A 275 17.32 9.14 -4.56
C GLY A 275 17.21 7.74 -5.16
N TRP A 276 18.23 7.38 -5.94
CA TRP A 276 18.27 6.12 -6.67
C TRP A 276 19.67 5.51 -6.72
N LEU A 277 19.73 4.20 -6.99
CA LEU A 277 20.94 3.47 -7.41
C LEU A 277 20.55 2.32 -8.34
N THR A 278 21.48 1.81 -9.15
CA THR A 278 21.25 0.52 -9.82
C THR A 278 21.32 -0.63 -8.81
N LYS A 279 20.72 -1.78 -9.14
CA LYS A 279 20.83 -2.99 -8.33
C LYS A 279 22.28 -3.45 -8.19
N GLY A 280 23.09 -3.33 -9.25
CA GLY A 280 24.53 -3.62 -9.22
C GLY A 280 25.28 -2.74 -8.22
N GLU A 281 25.09 -1.42 -8.29
CA GLU A 281 25.69 -0.47 -7.35
C GLU A 281 25.23 -0.73 -5.91
N PHE A 282 23.95 -1.04 -5.73
CA PHE A 282 23.40 -1.41 -4.43
C PHE A 282 24.03 -2.70 -3.90
N ARG A 283 24.32 -3.69 -4.76
CA ARG A 283 25.01 -4.94 -4.37
C ARG A 283 26.40 -4.66 -3.81
N GLU A 284 27.17 -3.85 -4.51
CA GLU A 284 28.56 -3.56 -4.18
C GLU A 284 28.68 -2.74 -2.90
N ARG A 285 27.75 -1.81 -2.67
CA ARG A 285 27.85 -0.78 -1.63
C ARG A 285 27.02 -1.07 -0.39
N SER A 286 25.97 -1.89 -0.50
CA SER A 286 25.10 -2.19 0.64
C SER A 286 25.69 -3.25 1.56
N ARG A 287 25.43 -3.09 2.86
CA ARG A 287 25.71 -4.10 3.88
C ARG A 287 24.45 -4.88 4.24
N ARG A 288 24.63 -6.12 4.66
CA ARG A 288 23.54 -6.90 5.25
C ARG A 288 23.19 -6.32 6.63
N LEU A 289 21.89 -6.17 6.88
CA LEU A 289 21.31 -5.64 8.11
C LEU A 289 20.32 -6.68 8.68
N PRO A 290 20.59 -7.27 9.86
CA PRO A 290 19.71 -8.27 10.46
C PRO A 290 18.28 -7.74 10.72
N ALA A 291 17.33 -8.66 10.83
CA ALA A 291 16.00 -8.34 11.36
C ALA A 291 16.11 -7.82 12.80
N GLY A 292 15.23 -6.91 13.20
CA GLY A 292 15.25 -6.28 14.52
C GLY A 292 16.25 -5.12 14.67
N SER A 293 17.02 -4.79 13.62
CA SER A 293 18.00 -3.70 13.66
C SER A 293 17.31 -2.33 13.75
N ARG A 294 17.88 -1.41 14.52
CA ARG A 294 17.38 -0.02 14.60
C ARG A 294 17.83 0.78 13.37
N VAL A 295 16.93 1.60 12.83
CA VAL A 295 17.20 2.54 11.75
C VAL A 295 16.51 3.87 12.07
N LYS A 296 16.86 4.94 11.36
CA LYS A 296 16.32 6.27 11.66
C LYS A 296 14.81 6.38 11.36
N GLN A 297 14.36 5.79 10.25
CA GLN A 297 12.97 5.90 9.80
C GLN A 297 11.94 5.08 10.58
N TYR A 298 12.36 4.15 11.45
CA TYR A 298 11.48 3.39 12.35
C TYR A 298 12.26 2.59 13.39
N PRO A 299 11.63 2.19 14.52
CA PRO A 299 12.34 1.60 15.66
C PRO A 299 13.12 0.33 15.37
N ARG A 300 12.57 -0.58 14.55
CA ARG A 300 13.20 -1.87 14.20
C ARG A 300 12.80 -2.36 12.81
N THR A 301 13.74 -2.95 12.08
CA THR A 301 13.47 -3.71 10.85
C THR A 301 12.70 -5.00 11.16
N GLN A 302 11.79 -5.40 10.26
CA GLN A 302 10.98 -6.61 10.43
C GLN A 302 11.59 -7.85 9.76
N THR A 303 12.50 -7.63 8.81
CA THR A 303 13.15 -8.69 8.03
C THR A 303 14.64 -8.42 7.90
N VAL A 304 15.40 -9.39 7.40
CA VAL A 304 16.78 -9.14 6.97
C VAL A 304 16.74 -8.25 5.72
N ASN A 305 17.60 -7.24 5.70
CA ASN A 305 17.68 -6.25 4.63
C ASN A 305 19.11 -6.10 4.13
N ARG A 306 19.25 -5.61 2.90
CA ARG A 306 20.44 -4.91 2.43
C ARG A 306 20.24 -3.42 2.66
N SER A 307 21.28 -2.74 3.14
CA SER A 307 21.18 -1.35 3.59
C SER A 307 22.40 -0.52 3.22
N LEU A 308 22.17 0.74 2.87
CA LEU A 308 23.16 1.81 2.92
C LEU A 308 22.49 3.14 3.32
N PRO A 309 23.25 4.14 3.81
CA PRO A 309 22.73 5.46 4.12
C PRO A 309 22.10 6.16 2.92
N ILE A 310 21.02 6.91 3.10
CA ILE A 310 20.40 7.68 2.00
C ILE A 310 21.38 8.68 1.38
N ARG A 311 22.27 9.32 2.16
CA ARG A 311 23.31 10.22 1.63
C ARG A 311 24.20 9.63 0.53
N ASP A 312 24.25 8.31 0.45
CA ASP A 312 25.09 7.57 -0.50
C ASP A 312 24.37 7.24 -1.82
N LEU A 313 23.08 7.61 -1.95
CA LEU A 313 22.33 7.49 -3.20
C LEU A 313 22.72 8.57 -4.22
N ARG A 314 22.19 8.47 -5.45
CA ARG A 314 22.26 9.52 -6.46
C ARG A 314 20.96 10.35 -6.51
N PRO A 315 21.02 11.64 -6.89
CA PRO A 315 19.83 12.47 -6.98
C PRO A 315 18.87 11.93 -8.03
N ILE A 316 17.58 11.93 -7.74
CA ILE A 316 16.56 11.48 -8.71
C ILE A 316 16.48 12.40 -9.94
N THR A 317 16.81 13.68 -9.77
CA THR A 317 16.95 14.66 -10.87
C THR A 317 18.04 14.25 -11.86
N GLU A 318 19.11 13.61 -11.39
CA GLU A 318 20.16 13.05 -12.24
C GLU A 318 19.63 11.90 -13.10
N LEU A 319 18.82 11.00 -12.53
CA LEU A 319 18.18 9.90 -13.28
C LEU A 319 17.25 10.46 -14.34
N ALA A 320 16.39 11.41 -13.96
CA ALA A 320 15.45 12.08 -14.86
C ALA A 320 16.16 12.72 -16.06
N ARG A 321 17.27 13.44 -15.82
CA ARG A 321 18.09 14.02 -16.90
C ARG A 321 18.65 12.93 -17.82
N ARG A 322 19.25 11.88 -17.26
CA ARG A 322 19.81 10.76 -18.05
C ARG A 322 18.76 10.12 -18.97
N ILE A 323 17.52 9.98 -18.49
CA ILE A 323 16.42 9.40 -19.27
C ILE A 323 16.01 10.33 -20.42
N LYS A 324 15.88 11.64 -20.15
CA LYS A 324 15.57 12.62 -21.19
C LYS A 324 16.64 12.67 -22.27
N ASP A 325 17.91 12.70 -21.87
CA ASP A 325 19.05 12.71 -22.79
C ASP A 325 19.10 11.45 -23.66
N PHE A 326 18.66 10.30 -23.12
CA PHE A 326 18.53 9.06 -23.88
C PHE A 326 17.36 9.12 -24.87
N ALA A 327 16.19 9.58 -24.43
CA ALA A 327 15.00 9.69 -25.25
C ALA A 327 15.15 10.70 -26.40
N SER A 328 15.97 11.74 -26.25
CA SER A 328 16.25 12.70 -27.33
C SER A 328 17.22 12.17 -28.40
N ARG A 329 17.90 11.04 -28.15
CA ARG A 329 18.89 10.44 -29.06
C ARG A 329 18.32 9.27 -29.86
N THR A 330 17.14 8.78 -29.49
CA THR A 330 16.39 7.69 -30.13
C THR A 330 15.22 8.24 -30.90
#